data_AF-A0A935QGR7-F1
#
_entry.id   AF-A0A935QGR7-F1
#
_cell.length_a   1.000
_cell.length_b   1.000
_cell.length_c   1.000
_cell.angle_alpha   90.00
_cell.angle_beta   90.00
_cell.angle_gamma   90.00
#
_symmetry.space_group_name_H-M   'P 1'
#
loop_
_entity.id
_entity.type
_entity.pdbx_description
1 polymer ?
#
loop_
_entity_poly.entity_id
_entity_poly.type
_entity_poly.pdbx_seq_one_letter_code
_entity_poly.pdbx_strand_id
1 'polypeptide(L)'
;MPPTPDLAWELERTRSTYPLPDVPVALVAATRTTWTPWDRRWVRRQRGLAARLAQDHPRGSAGVTLEVLQPCGHLVMRHRPEAVVAALARLASQTSTA
;
A
#
# COMPACT_ATOMS: atom_id res chain seq x y z
N MET A 1 -6.73 11.66 -31.18
CA MET A 1 -6.46 10.89 -29.94
C MET A 1 -7.79 10.71 -29.24
N PRO A 2 -8.30 9.49 -29.06
CA PRO A 2 -9.42 9.29 -28.14
C PRO A 2 -9.01 9.82 -26.75
N PRO A 3 -9.93 10.38 -25.95
CA PRO A 3 -9.61 10.83 -24.60
C PRO A 3 -9.02 9.64 -23.83
N THR A 4 -7.85 9.82 -23.23
CA THR A 4 -7.28 8.83 -22.32
C THR A 4 -8.34 8.53 -21.26
N PRO A 5 -8.79 7.28 -21.13
CA PRO A 5 -9.74 6.93 -20.08
C PRO A 5 -9.17 7.37 -18.73
N ASP A 6 -10.06 7.85 -17.85
CA ASP A 6 -9.67 8.24 -16.50
C ASP A 6 -9.07 7.00 -15.81
N LEU A 7 -7.76 7.01 -15.58
CA LEU A 7 -7.02 5.92 -14.97
C LEU A 7 -7.63 5.51 -13.61
N ALA A 8 -8.22 6.45 -12.87
CA ALA A 8 -8.89 6.14 -11.62
C ALA A 8 -10.15 5.28 -11.86
N TRP A 9 -10.93 5.62 -12.88
CA TRP A 9 -12.10 4.84 -13.28
C TRP A 9 -11.71 3.45 -13.80
N GLU A 10 -10.67 3.34 -14.62
CA GLU A 10 -10.20 2.05 -15.12
C GLU A 10 -9.71 1.15 -13.98
N LEU A 11 -8.91 1.70 -13.06
CA LEU A 11 -8.45 0.95 -11.89
C LEU A 11 -9.60 0.47 -11.01
N GLU A 12 -10.62 1.31 -10.81
CA GLU A 12 -11.81 0.95 -10.05
C GLU A 12 -12.59 -0.18 -10.74
N ARG A 13 -12.82 -0.05 -12.04
CA ARG A 13 -13.49 -1.08 -12.85
C ARG A 13 -12.72 -2.41 -12.85
N THR A 14 -11.40 -2.36 -12.92
CA THR A 14 -10.58 -3.57 -12.86
C THR A 14 -10.70 -4.25 -11.50
N ARG A 15 -10.66 -3.50 -10.39
CA ARG A 15 -10.82 -4.08 -9.04
C ARG A 15 -12.20 -4.69 -8.80
N SER A 16 -13.26 -4.09 -9.35
CA SER A 16 -14.61 -4.66 -9.22
C SER A 16 -14.81 -5.92 -10.05
N THR A 17 -14.09 -6.05 -11.17
CA THR A 17 -14.15 -7.24 -12.05
C THR A 17 -13.23 -8.35 -11.56
N TYR A 18 -12.07 -7.99 -11.00
CA TYR A 18 -11.03 -8.91 -10.56
C TYR A 18 -10.71 -8.62 -9.09
N PRO A 19 -11.39 -9.30 -8.13
CA PRO A 19 -11.16 -9.08 -6.71
C PRO A 19 -9.74 -9.49 -6.33
N LEU A 20 -9.26 -8.94 -5.21
CA LEU A 20 -7.95 -9.31 -4.68
C LEU A 20 -7.94 -10.80 -4.30
N PRO A 21 -6.91 -11.56 -4.69
CA PRO A 21 -6.75 -12.93 -4.22
C PRO A 21 -6.52 -12.93 -2.70
N ASP A 22 -6.80 -14.06 -2.05
CA ASP A 22 -6.58 -14.23 -0.61
C ASP A 22 -5.09 -14.41 -0.29
N VAL A 23 -4.31 -13.35 -0.51
CA VAL A 23 -2.87 -13.30 -0.24
C VAL A 23 -2.56 -12.06 0.59
N PRO A 24 -1.78 -12.19 1.68
CA PRO A 24 -1.41 -11.03 2.49
C PRO A 24 -0.78 -9.90 1.67
N VAL A 25 -1.13 -8.65 1.99
CA VAL A 25 -0.62 -7.44 1.34
C VAL A 25 0.09 -6.55 2.37
N ALA A 26 1.34 -6.20 2.09
CA ALA A 26 2.08 -5.17 2.85
C ALA A 26 2.31 -3.93 1.99
N LEU A 27 1.80 -2.79 2.44
CA LEU A 27 2.02 -1.49 1.82
C LEU A 27 3.09 -0.72 2.62
N VAL A 28 4.23 -0.46 1.99
CA VAL A 28 5.31 0.34 2.60
C VAL A 28 5.40 1.68 1.87
N ALA A 29 5.05 2.75 2.56
CA ALA A 29 5.11 4.11 2.05
C ALA A 29 6.28 4.87 2.68
N ALA A 30 6.81 5.85 1.97
CA ALA A 30 7.87 6.71 2.46
C ALA A 30 7.45 8.18 2.47
N THR A 31 7.93 8.90 3.47
CA THR A 31 7.85 10.36 3.53
C THR A 31 9.15 10.93 4.09
N ARG A 32 9.62 12.02 3.48
CA ARG A 32 10.88 12.66 3.90
C ARG A 32 10.71 13.40 5.22
N THR A 33 9.51 13.94 5.49
CA THR A 33 9.16 14.65 6.73
C THR A 33 7.70 14.37 7.13
N THR A 34 7.27 14.85 8.30
CA THR A 34 5.85 14.86 8.74
C THR A 34 5.25 16.27 8.86
N TRP A 35 6.08 17.29 8.67
CA TRP A 35 5.77 18.65 9.10
C TRP A 35 5.17 19.47 7.96
N THR A 36 5.33 19.04 6.71
CA THR A 36 4.75 19.75 5.57
C THR A 36 3.29 19.33 5.32
N PRO A 37 2.42 20.26 4.90
CA PRO A 37 1.05 19.92 4.46
C PRO A 37 1.01 18.88 3.32
N TRP A 38 2.03 18.88 2.46
CA TRP A 38 2.17 17.90 1.39
C TRP A 38 2.48 16.50 1.88
N ASP A 39 3.42 16.34 2.81
CA ASP A 39 3.69 15.04 3.40
C ASP A 39 2.46 14.50 4.13
N ARG A 40 1.74 15.37 4.86
CA ARG A 40 0.48 14.98 5.52
C ARG A 40 -0.60 14.55 4.52
N ARG A 41 -0.76 15.27 3.41
CA ARG A 41 -1.71 14.90 2.34
C ARG A 41 -1.31 13.59 1.68
N TRP A 42 -0.03 13.40 1.42
CA TRP A 42 0.53 12.16 0.88
C TRP A 42 0.26 10.98 1.80
N VAL A 43 0.61 11.07 3.09
CA VAL A 43 0.35 10.02 4.09
C VAL A 43 -1.14 9.72 4.18
N ARG A 44 -2.00 10.74 4.11
CA ARG A 44 -3.47 10.54 4.10
C ARG A 44 -3.92 9.75 2.86
N ARG A 45 -3.33 10.00 1.68
CA ARG A 45 -3.60 9.21 0.47
C ARG A 45 -3.16 7.76 0.64
N GLN A 46 -1.99 7.49 1.23
CA GLN A 46 -1.51 6.13 1.46
C GLN A 46 -2.39 5.36 2.45
N ARG A 47 -2.86 6.03 3.51
CA ARG A 47 -3.87 5.47 4.43
C ARG A 47 -5.19 5.17 3.74
N GLY A 48 -5.65 6.07 2.87
CA GLY A 48 -6.85 5.85 2.05
C GLY A 48 -6.72 4.65 1.12
N LEU A 49 -5.57 4.49 0.47
CA LEU A 49 -5.27 3.31 -0.35
C LEU A 49 -5.30 2.02 0.48
N ALA A 50 -4.63 1.99 1.64
CA ALA A 50 -4.63 0.82 2.52
C ALA A 50 -6.05 0.44 2.98
N ALA A 51 -6.86 1.43 3.36
CA ALA A 51 -8.25 1.20 3.75
C ALA A 51 -9.08 0.63 2.59
N ARG A 52 -8.87 1.13 1.36
CA ARG A 52 -9.55 0.61 0.19
C ARG A 52 -9.14 -0.83 -0.13
N LEU A 53 -7.84 -1.13 -0.09
CA LEU A 53 -7.34 -2.49 -0.25
C LEU A 53 -7.91 -3.44 0.81
N ALA A 54 -8.03 -2.98 2.06
CA ALA A 54 -8.64 -3.77 3.11
C ALA A 54 -10.12 -4.05 2.86
N GLN A 55 -10.88 -3.11 2.26
CA GLN A 55 -12.27 -3.35 1.87
C GLN A 55 -12.40 -4.39 0.75
N ASP A 56 -11.46 -4.37 -0.20
CA ASP A 56 -11.46 -5.26 -1.35
C ASP A 56 -10.85 -6.65 -1.02
N HIS A 57 -10.12 -6.80 0.08
CA HIS A 57 -9.41 -8.03 0.46
C HIS A 57 -10.33 -9.04 1.19
N PRO A 58 -10.29 -10.35 0.88
CA PRO A 58 -11.17 -11.35 1.51
C PRO A 58 -11.10 -11.40 3.05
N ARG A 59 -9.91 -11.19 3.62
CA ARG A 59 -9.66 -11.11 5.07
C ARG A 59 -9.85 -9.72 5.69
N GLY A 60 -10.38 -8.75 4.96
CA GLY A 60 -10.54 -7.39 5.45
C GLY A 60 -9.21 -6.74 5.86
N SER A 61 -9.24 -5.95 6.94
CA SER A 61 -8.05 -5.33 7.54
C SER A 61 -7.01 -6.33 8.06
N ALA A 62 -7.36 -7.61 8.27
CA ALA A 62 -6.39 -8.62 8.70
C ALA A 62 -5.46 -9.06 7.55
N GLY A 63 -5.86 -8.84 6.30
CA GLY A 63 -5.06 -9.17 5.12
C GLY A 63 -4.17 -8.04 4.60
N VAL A 64 -4.31 -6.82 5.13
CA VAL A 64 -3.60 -5.64 4.62
C VAL A 64 -2.90 -4.89 5.74
N THR A 65 -1.60 -4.67 5.58
CA THR A 65 -0.78 -3.88 6.52
C THR A 65 -0.23 -2.64 5.83
N LEU A 66 -0.11 -1.54 6.59
CA LEU A 66 0.51 -0.29 6.13
C LEU A 66 1.59 0.14 7.10
N GLU A 67 2.79 0.38 6.56
CA GLU A 67 3.89 1.02 7.28
C GLU A 67 4.30 2.30 6.54
N VAL A 68 4.37 3.41 7.26
CA VAL A 68 4.86 4.69 6.73
C VAL A 68 6.23 4.98 7.33
N LEU A 69 7.26 4.88 6.51
CA LEU A 69 8.65 5.08 6.92
C LEU A 69 9.04 6.54 6.81
N GLN A 70 9.67 7.02 7.88
CA GLN A 70 10.13 8.40 8.00
C GLN A 70 11.33 8.51 8.95
N PRO A 71 12.30 9.40 8.66
CA PRO A 71 12.49 10.08 7.37
C PRO A 71 12.91 9.07 6.29
N CYS A 72 12.25 9.05 5.13
CA CYS A 72 12.55 8.14 4.04
C CYS A 72 12.18 8.74 2.67
N GLY A 73 13.06 8.62 1.68
CA GLY A 73 12.74 8.95 0.30
C GLY A 73 12.13 7.77 -0.47
N HIS A 74 11.64 8.03 -1.69
CA HIS A 74 10.94 7.06 -2.55
C HIS A 74 11.67 5.70 -2.72
N LEU A 75 13.00 5.71 -2.78
CA LEU A 75 13.81 4.49 -2.86
C LEU A 75 13.95 3.83 -1.47
N VAL A 76 12.85 3.29 -0.95
CA VAL A 76 12.78 2.69 0.40
C VAL A 76 13.80 1.58 0.57
N MET A 77 13.96 0.71 -0.42
CA MET A 77 14.92 -0.38 -0.39
C MET A 77 16.37 0.10 -0.25
N ARG A 78 16.68 1.31 -0.70
CA ARG A 78 18.00 1.92 -0.55
C ARG A 78 18.16 2.62 0.80
N HIS A 79 17.13 3.34 1.26
CA HIS A 79 17.22 4.17 2.46
C HIS A 79 17.00 3.40 3.76
N ARG A 80 16.13 2.39 3.73
CA ARG A 80 15.68 1.60 4.89
C ARG A 80 15.56 0.11 4.52
N PRO A 81 16.64 -0.52 3.99
CA PRO A 81 16.61 -1.94 3.61
C PRO A 81 16.14 -2.85 4.74
N GLU A 82 16.56 -2.56 5.98
CA GLU A 82 16.18 -3.30 7.18
C GLU A 82 14.65 -3.30 7.42
N ALA A 83 13.98 -2.17 7.18
CA ALA A 83 12.54 -2.08 7.34
C ALA A 83 11.80 -2.88 6.25
N VAL A 84 12.33 -2.89 5.02
CA VAL A 84 11.80 -3.70 3.92
C VAL A 84 11.94 -5.18 4.23
N VAL A 85 13.12 -5.63 4.70
CA VAL A 85 13.35 -7.01 5.10
C VAL A 85 12.40 -7.42 6.22
N ALA A 86 12.21 -6.57 7.23
CA ALA A 86 11.28 -6.83 8.32
C ALA A 86 9.83 -6.94 7.83
N ALA A 87 9.40 -6.07 6.90
CA ALA A 87 8.07 -6.13 6.30
C ALA A 87 7.86 -7.44 5.50
N LEU A 88 8.86 -7.84 4.72
CA LEU A 88 8.84 -9.10 3.96
C LEU A 88 8.79 -10.33 4.88
N ALA A 89 9.57 -10.33 5.96
CA ALA A 89 9.56 -11.42 6.94
C ALA A 89 8.18 -11.58 7.61
N ARG A 90 7.55 -10.46 8.00
CA ARG A 90 6.17 -10.47 8.53
C ARG A 90 5.18 -10.99 7.50
N LEU A 91 5.29 -10.55 6.25
CA LEU A 91 4.40 -10.99 5.17
C LEU A 91 4.53 -12.50 4.90
N ALA A 92 5.76 -13.02 4.89
CA ALA A 92 6.03 -14.44 4.72
C ALA A 92 5.41 -15.26 5.87
N SER A 93 5.54 -14.81 7.13
CA SER A 93 4.94 -15.50 8.28
C SER A 93 3.41 -15.57 8.24
N GLN A 94 2.73 -14.65 7.56
CA GLN A 94 1.27 -14.66 7.41
C GLN A 94 0.79 -15.60 6.31
N THR A 95 1.68 -15.93 5.37
CA THR A 95 1.39 -16.84 4.26
C THR A 95 1.55 -18.30 4.70
N SER A 96 2.47 -18.59 5.63
CA SER A 96 2.70 -19.94 6.15
C SER A 96 1.59 -20.48 7.08
N THR A 97 0.64 -19.64 7.47
CA THR A 97 -0.45 -19.99 8.41
C THR A 97 -1.80 -20.21 7.70
N ALA A 98 -1.82 -20.15 6.36
CA ALA A 98 -3.01 -20.34 5.53
C ALA A 98 -3.07 -21.76 4.97
#